data_AF-A0A7C5Q6Z7-F1
#
_entry.id   AF-A0A7C5Q6Z7-F1
#
_cell.length_a   1.000
_cell.length_b   1.000
_cell.length_c   1.000
_cell.angle_alpha   90.00
_cell.angle_beta   90.00
_cell.angle_gamma   90.00
#
_symmetry.space_group_name_H-M   'P 1'
#
loop_
_entity.id
_entity.type
_entity.pdbx_description
1 polymer ?
#
loop_
_entity_poly.entity_id
_entity_poly.type
_entity_poly.pdbx_seq_one_letter_code
_entity_poly.pdbx_strand_id
1 'polypeptide(L)' 'MTVLAIIAAYCVGSIPCGLLLGRLAGVDVRAAGSGNIGATNVTR' A
#
# COMPACT_ATOMS: atom_id res chain seq x y z
N MET A 1 -16.47 20.55 -8.56
CA MET A 1 -16.65 19.08 -8.63
C MET A 1 -15.31 18.35 -8.81
N THR A 2 -14.44 18.76 -9.74
CA THR A 2 -13.15 18.08 -10.00
C THR A 2 -12.16 18.09 -8.83
N VAL A 3 -12.05 19.20 -8.09
CA VAL A 3 -11.13 19.30 -6.93
C VAL A 3 -11.49 18.29 -5.83
N LEU A 4 -12.79 18.14 -5.54
CA LEU A 4 -13.30 17.15 -4.58
C LEU A 4 -12.96 15.71 -5.00
N ALA A 5 -13.08 15.41 -6.30
CA ALA A 5 -12.69 14.10 -6.83
C ALA A 5 -11.19 13.83 -6.71
N ILE A 6 -10.34 14.84 -6.95
CA ILE A 6 -8.88 14.72 -6.79
C ILE A 6 -8.51 14.45 -5.34
N ILE A 7 -9.12 15.18 -4.39
CA ILE A 7 -8.88 14.99 -2.95
C ILE A 7 -9.31 13.57 -2.54
N ALA A 8 -10.51 13.13 -2.96
CA ALA A 8 -10.99 11.80 -2.65
C ALA A 8 -10.07 10.70 -3.21
N ALA A 9 -9.64 10.84 -4.47
CA ALA A 9 -8.70 9.90 -5.09
C ALA A 9 -7.34 9.87 -4.38
N TYR A 10 -6.83 11.03 -3.97
CA TYR A 10 -5.59 11.11 -3.20
C TYR A 10 -5.72 10.42 -1.83
N CYS A 11 -6.82 10.66 -1.10
CA CYS A 11 -7.05 10.03 0.19
C CYS A 11 -7.15 8.50 0.08
N VAL A 12 -7.87 7.98 -0.92
CA VAL A 12 -8.01 6.54 -1.14
C VAL A 12 -6.71 5.91 -1.63
N GLY A 13 -6.02 6.55 -2.59
CA GLY A 13 -4.76 6.05 -3.15
C GLY A 13 -3.57 6.11 -2.19
N SER A 14 -3.63 6.99 -1.18
CA SER A 14 -2.59 7.10 -0.15
C SER A 14 -2.65 6.00 0.92
N ILE A 15 -3.63 5.09 0.85
CA ILE A 15 -3.70 3.95 1.77
C ILE A 15 -2.61 2.94 1.37
N PRO A 16 -1.65 2.62 2.27
CA PRO A 16 -0.55 1.73 1.95
C PRO A 16 -1.01 0.25 2.00
N CYS A 17 -1.80 -0.16 1.01
CA CYS A 17 -2.41 -1.49 0.94
C CYS A 17 -1.40 -2.63 1.06
N GLY A 18 -0.23 -2.53 0.41
CA GLY A 18 0.78 -3.58 0.50
C GLY A 18 1.37 -3.74 1.90
N LEU A 19 1.57 -2.65 2.64
CA LEU A 19 1.99 -2.70 4.04
C LEU A 19 0.88 -3.28 4.93
N LEU A 20 -0.37 -2.89 4.67
CA LEU A 20 -1.52 -3.36 5.44
C LEU A 20 -1.75 -4.86 5.24
N LEU A 21 -1.73 -5.34 4.00
CA LEU A 21 -1.87 -6.75 3.63
C LEU A 21 -0.75 -7.61 4.21
N GLY A 22 0.51 -7.17 4.12
CA GLY A 22 1.60 -7.90 4.72
C GLY A 22 1.48 -8.00 6.24
N ARG A 23 1.12 -6.91 6.91
CA ARG A 23 0.87 -6.93 8.36
C ARG A 23 -0.30 -7.84 8.75
N LEU A 24 -1.37 -7.86 7.97
CA LEU A 24 -2.49 -8.79 8.17
C LEU A 24 -2.07 -10.25 7.96
N ALA A 25 -1.13 -10.51 7.06
CA ALA A 25 -0.53 -11.82 6.85
C ALA A 25 0.57 -12.17 7.88
N GLY A 26 0.84 -11.30 8.86
CA GLY A 26 1.89 -11.50 9.86
C GLY A 26 3.31 -11.35 9.33
N VAL A 27 3.48 -10.77 8.13
CA VAL A 27 4.78 -10.58 7.48
C VAL A 27 5.12 -9.09 7.46
N ASP A 28 6.32 -8.75 7.93
CA ASP A 28 6.84 -7.41 7.72
C ASP A 28 7.40 -7.27 6.29
N VAL A 29 6.60 -6.69 5.40
CA VAL A 29 6.95 -6.44 3.98
C VAL A 29 8.20 -5.59 3.84
N ARG A 30 8.56 -4.78 4.84
CA ARG A 30 9.79 -3.98 4.82
C ARG A 30 11.03 -4.81 5.14
N ALA A 31 10.87 -5.89 5.89
CA ALA A 31 11.94 -6.84 6.20
C ALA A 31 12.08 -7.93 5.12
N ALA A 32 11.11 -8.04 4.21
CA ALA A 32 11.08 -9.04 3.15
C ALA A 32 11.44 -8.46 1.77
N GLY A 33 12.14 -9.27 0.95
CA GLY A 33 12.45 -8.96 -0.43
C GLY A 33 13.27 -7.68 -0.61
N SER A 34 12.73 -6.73 -1.38
CA SER A 34 13.32 -5.41 -1.65
C SER A 34 13.06 -4.35 -0.58
N GLY A 35 12.21 -4.67 0.41
CA GLY A 35 11.77 -3.74 1.46
C GLY A 35 10.72 -2.70 1.01
N ASN A 36 10.29 -2.74 -0.26
CA ASN A 36 9.22 -1.87 -0.75
C ASN A 36 7.81 -2.41 -0.42
N ILE A 37 6.84 -1.51 -0.26
CA ILE A 37 5.43 -1.86 0.02
C ILE A 37 4.61 -2.13 -1.24
N GLY A 38 5.26 -2.18 -2.41
CA GLY A 38 4.61 -2.41 -3.69
C GLY A 38 4.09 -3.84 -3.83
N ALA A 39 3.07 -4.04 -4.68
CA ALA A 39 2.43 -5.32 -4.89
C ALA A 39 3.44 -6.44 -5.23
N THR A 40 4.45 -6.15 -6.04
CA THR A 40 5.50 -7.09 -6.43
C THR A 40 6.28 -7.66 -5.25
N ASN A 41 6.50 -6.86 -4.20
CA ASN A 41 7.24 -7.29 -3.02
C ASN A 41 6.34 -8.08 -2.05
N VAL A 42 5.06 -7.76 -2.01
CA VAL A 42 4.05 -8.49 -1.20
C VAL A 42 3.78 -9.90 -1.76
N THR A 43 3.88 -10.09 -3.07
CA THR A 43 3.64 -11.38 -3.73
C THR A 43 4.84 -12.33 -3.75
N ARG A 44 6.04 -11.87 -3.36
CA ARG A 44 7.27 -12.67 -3.34
C ARG A 44 7.46 -13.28 -1.96
#